data_AF-A0A518E0A1-F1
#
_entry.id   AF-A0A518E0A1-F1
#
_cell.length_a   1.000
_cell.length_b   1.000
_cell.length_c   1.000
_cell.angle_alpha   90.00
_cell.angle_beta   90.00
_cell.angle_gamma   90.00
#
_symmetry.space_group_name_H-M   'P 1'
#
loop_
_entity.id
_entity.type
_entity.pdbx_description
1 polymer ?
#
loop_
_entity_poly.entity_id
_entity_poly.type
_entity_poly.pdbx_seq_one_letter_code
_entity_poly.pdbx_strand_id
1 'polypeptide(L)'
;MTAYATPAQMFERKRVETINDLVSDDGVRQSRVDLLSHPHLLTALADASGAIDAALTAGRRYSTGDLADLTGNAASLLQRVCCDIAMALLYERNPGREVEQQQRYRELSESHLQRLRSGEDVFQQQAAGAGLPTVDGPSAVDYARLNLLPDRTRNFYPGRDSRLPRDRR
;
A
#
# COMPACT_ATOMS: atom_id res chain seq x y z
N MET A 1 -4.54 16.80 -5.73
CA MET A 1 -4.63 15.47 -5.09
C MET A 1 -4.90 15.68 -3.61
N THR A 2 -5.84 14.93 -3.06
CA THR A 2 -6.15 14.95 -1.62
C THR A 2 -5.14 14.08 -0.89
N ALA A 3 -4.50 14.64 0.15
CA ALA A 3 -3.56 13.88 0.98
C ALA A 3 -4.30 12.78 1.78
N TYR A 4 -3.61 11.66 2.06
CA TYR A 4 -4.18 10.54 2.81
C TYR A 4 -4.43 10.84 4.29
N ALA A 5 -3.75 11.86 4.82
CA ALA A 5 -3.96 12.36 6.17
C ALA A 5 -4.27 13.86 6.13
N THR A 6 -5.16 14.28 7.02
CA THR A 6 -5.47 15.70 7.25
C THR A 6 -4.59 16.28 8.36
N PRO A 7 -4.39 17.61 8.39
CA PRO A 7 -3.70 18.27 9.50
C PRO A 7 -4.29 17.93 10.88
N ALA A 8 -5.62 17.80 10.98
CA ALA A 8 -6.28 17.41 12.22
C ALA A 8 -5.86 16.01 12.70
N GLN A 9 -5.83 15.03 11.80
CA GLN A 9 -5.38 13.65 12.09
C GLN A 9 -3.90 13.59 12.47
N MET A 10 -3.09 14.47 11.89
CA MET A 10 -1.67 14.61 12.26
C MET A 10 -1.53 15.11 13.70
N PHE A 11 -2.36 16.06 14.13
CA PHE A 11 -2.34 16.57 15.51
C PHE A 11 -2.81 15.55 16.56
N GLU A 12 -3.57 14.53 16.15
CA GLU A 12 -3.92 13.40 17.04
C GLU A 12 -2.74 12.44 17.25
N ARG A 13 -1.80 12.38 16.30
CA ARG A 13 -0.69 11.41 16.28
C ARG A 13 0.63 12.01 16.72
N LYS A 14 0.81 13.31 16.52
CA LYS A 14 2.06 14.04 16.74
C LYS A 14 1.78 15.27 17.59
N ARG A 15 2.80 15.67 18.37
CA ARG A 15 2.69 16.85 19.23
C ARG A 15 2.62 18.09 18.35
N VAL A 16 1.60 18.91 18.59
CA VAL A 16 1.36 20.16 17.85
C VAL A 16 2.50 21.14 18.05
N GLU A 17 3.12 21.16 19.23
CA GLU A 17 4.28 22.02 19.52
C GLU A 17 5.45 21.72 18.57
N THR A 18 5.80 20.44 18.41
CA THR A 18 6.86 20.01 17.51
C THR A 18 6.55 20.38 16.06
N ILE A 19 5.30 20.20 15.62
CA ILE A 19 4.89 20.59 14.26
C ILE A 19 5.03 22.11 14.08
N ASN A 20 4.59 22.89 15.05
CA ASN A 20 4.69 24.35 15.00
C ASN A 20 6.15 24.81 14.89
N ASP A 21 7.02 24.22 15.71
CA ASP A 21 8.44 24.52 15.75
C ASP A 21 9.17 24.09 14.45
N LEU A 22 8.64 23.14 13.68
CA LEU A 22 9.18 22.70 12.39
C LEU A 22 8.62 23.49 11.20
N VAL A 23 7.39 23.99 11.33
CA VAL A 23 6.68 24.68 10.25
C VAL A 23 6.99 26.18 10.24
N SER A 24 7.21 26.78 11.41
CA SER A 24 7.50 28.20 11.58
C SER A 24 8.98 28.51 11.36
N ASP A 25 9.28 29.27 10.32
CA ASP A 25 10.65 29.78 10.07
C ASP A 25 10.92 31.07 10.86
N ASP A 26 9.88 31.85 11.14
CA ASP A 26 9.97 33.17 11.78
C ASP A 26 10.09 33.08 13.32
N GLY A 27 10.09 31.88 13.88
CA GLY A 27 10.14 31.64 15.33
C GLY A 27 8.87 32.05 16.08
N VAL A 28 7.82 32.48 15.36
CA VAL A 28 6.51 32.82 15.94
C VAL A 28 5.65 31.57 16.00
N ARG A 29 5.16 31.25 17.20
CA ARG A 29 4.21 30.14 17.38
C ARG A 29 2.84 30.51 16.83
N GLN A 30 2.35 29.71 15.89
CA GLN A 30 1.01 29.87 15.34
C GLN A 30 -0.05 29.19 16.21
N SER A 31 -1.31 29.63 16.10
CA SER A 31 -2.40 28.95 16.79
C SER A 31 -2.70 27.59 16.13
N ARG A 32 -3.39 26.70 16.86
CA ARG A 32 -3.80 25.39 16.32
C ARG A 32 -4.71 25.53 15.08
N VAL A 33 -5.50 26.61 15.01
CA VAL A 33 -6.40 26.88 13.89
C VAL A 33 -5.61 27.27 12.65
N ASP A 34 -4.62 28.15 12.81
CA ASP A 34 -3.78 28.62 11.69
C ASP A 34 -2.96 27.46 11.09
N LEU A 35 -2.48 26.56 11.95
CA LEU A 35 -1.75 25.37 11.53
C LEU A 35 -2.57 24.43 10.64
N LEU A 36 -3.90 24.40 10.74
CA LEU A 36 -4.74 23.56 9.87
C LEU A 36 -4.65 23.96 8.39
N SER A 37 -4.33 25.23 8.12
CA SER A 37 -4.20 25.79 6.77
C SER A 37 -2.76 26.15 6.40
N HIS A 38 -1.78 25.76 7.22
CA HIS A 38 -0.40 26.19 6.99
C HIS A 38 0.15 25.59 5.68
N PRO A 39 0.68 26.39 4.75
CA PRO A 39 1.13 25.91 3.43
C PRO A 39 2.18 24.79 3.54
N HIS A 40 3.23 24.95 4.35
CA HIS A 40 4.26 23.91 4.49
C HIS A 40 3.75 22.58 5.05
N LEU A 41 2.80 22.61 5.99
CA LEU A 41 2.20 21.38 6.51
C LEU A 41 1.38 20.67 5.44
N LEU A 42 0.59 21.42 4.67
CA LEU A 42 -0.21 20.88 3.57
C LEU A 42 0.67 20.33 2.45
N THR A 43 1.75 21.02 2.09
CA THR A 43 2.73 20.55 1.11
C THR A 43 3.40 19.25 1.58
N ALA A 44 3.87 19.19 2.84
CA ALA A 44 4.49 17.98 3.38
C ALA A 44 3.55 16.77 3.39
N LEU A 45 2.26 16.97 3.71
CA LEU A 45 1.24 15.91 3.65
C LEU A 45 0.94 15.46 2.21
N ALA A 46 0.92 16.41 1.26
CA ALA A 46 0.73 16.11 -0.15
C ALA A 46 1.92 15.32 -0.72
N ASP A 47 3.15 15.74 -0.42
CA ASP A 47 4.38 15.06 -0.85
C ASP A 47 4.50 13.67 -0.24
N ALA A 48 4.16 13.51 1.05
CA ALA A 48 4.09 12.22 1.70
C ALA A 48 3.09 11.27 1.02
N SER A 49 1.94 11.79 0.59
CA SER A 49 0.93 11.02 -0.13
C SER A 49 1.44 10.60 -1.52
N GLY A 50 2.10 11.50 -2.24
CA GLY A 50 2.74 11.18 -3.52
C GLY A 50 3.85 10.13 -3.40
N ALA A 51 4.62 10.15 -2.31
CA ALA A 51 5.65 9.14 -2.04
C ALA A 51 5.03 7.75 -1.79
N ILE A 52 3.91 7.68 -1.07
CA ILE A 52 3.15 6.45 -0.87
C ILE A 52 2.60 5.93 -2.20
N ASP A 53 2.01 6.79 -3.03
CA ASP A 53 1.48 6.42 -4.34
C ASP A 53 2.57 5.85 -5.26
N ALA A 54 3.74 6.51 -5.29
CA ALA A 54 4.88 6.03 -6.06
C ALA A 54 5.36 4.65 -5.58
N ALA A 55 5.42 4.43 -4.26
CA ALA A 55 5.81 3.15 -3.67
C ALA A 55 4.83 2.02 -4.02
N LEU A 56 3.53 2.28 -3.93
CA LEU A 56 2.49 1.28 -4.19
C LEU A 56 2.33 0.97 -5.68
N THR A 57 2.47 1.99 -6.54
CA THR A 57 2.46 1.82 -8.00
C THR A 57 3.64 0.97 -8.45
N ALA A 58 4.82 1.16 -7.85
CA ALA A 58 5.99 0.31 -8.13
C ALA A 58 5.74 -1.16 -7.76
N GLY A 59 5.01 -1.42 -6.67
CA GLY A 59 4.61 -2.75 -6.26
C GLY A 59 3.48 -3.37 -7.08
N ARG A 60 2.77 -2.60 -7.91
CA ARG A 60 1.57 -3.01 -8.68
C ARG A 60 0.50 -3.72 -7.83
N ARG A 61 0.39 -3.37 -6.54
CA ARG A 61 -0.51 -4.06 -5.59
C ARG A 61 -1.84 -3.36 -5.38
N TYR A 62 -1.83 -2.02 -5.40
CA TYR A 62 -3.01 -1.20 -5.15
C TYR A 62 -3.12 -0.13 -6.23
N SER A 63 -4.35 0.14 -6.65
CA SER A 63 -4.67 1.36 -7.38
C SER A 63 -4.91 2.51 -6.40
N THR A 64 -4.86 3.75 -6.89
CA THR A 64 -5.20 4.92 -6.08
C THR A 64 -6.68 4.91 -5.63
N GLY A 65 -7.55 4.21 -6.37
CA GLY A 65 -8.96 4.03 -5.99
C GLY A 65 -9.10 3.10 -4.79
N ASP A 66 -8.37 1.98 -4.77
CA ASP A 66 -8.41 1.01 -3.68
C ASP A 66 -8.02 1.64 -2.33
N LEU A 67 -7.06 2.57 -2.36
CA LEU A 67 -6.59 3.29 -1.18
C LEU A 67 -7.61 4.30 -0.65
N ALA A 68 -8.40 4.91 -1.53
CA ALA A 68 -9.48 5.82 -1.15
C ALA A 68 -10.64 5.09 -0.47
N ASP A 69 -10.86 3.83 -0.82
CA ASP A 69 -11.92 2.98 -0.28
C ASP A 69 -11.50 2.25 1.02
N LEU A 70 -10.28 2.46 1.50
CA LEU A 70 -9.83 1.89 2.77
C LEU A 70 -10.64 2.45 3.95
N THR A 71 -11.05 1.55 4.84
CA THR A 71 -11.80 1.90 6.05
C THR A 71 -11.21 1.22 7.29
N GLY A 72 -11.63 1.68 8.47
CA GLY A 72 -11.24 1.09 9.75
C GLY A 72 -9.73 1.11 10.02
N ASN A 73 -9.19 -0.03 10.45
CA ASN A 73 -7.79 -0.15 10.88
C ASN A 73 -6.80 0.10 9.74
N ALA A 74 -7.12 -0.31 8.52
CA ALA A 74 -6.25 -0.12 7.36
C ALA A 74 -6.09 1.37 7.01
N ALA A 75 -7.20 2.13 7.01
CA ALA A 75 -7.16 3.57 6.83
C ALA A 75 -6.37 4.28 7.93
N SER A 76 -6.52 3.84 9.19
CA SER A 76 -5.76 4.40 10.31
C SER A 76 -4.25 4.15 10.18
N LEU A 77 -3.85 2.98 9.67
CA LEU A 77 -2.45 2.66 9.39
C LEU A 77 -1.91 3.52 8.25
N LEU A 78 -2.66 3.68 7.15
CA LEU A 78 -2.27 4.55 6.03
C LEU A 78 -2.05 6.00 6.50
N GLN A 79 -2.98 6.52 7.30
CA GLN A 79 -2.86 7.86 7.89
C GLN A 79 -1.62 7.98 8.77
N ARG A 80 -1.30 6.94 9.57
CA ARG A 80 -0.09 6.92 10.40
C ARG A 80 1.17 6.98 9.57
N VAL A 81 1.29 6.14 8.54
CA VAL A 81 2.44 6.12 7.62
C VAL A 81 2.59 7.47 6.92
N CYS A 82 1.48 8.05 6.45
CA CYS A 82 1.48 9.38 5.83
C CYS A 82 1.99 10.46 6.80
N CYS A 83 1.53 10.44 8.06
CA CYS A 83 1.99 11.40 9.09
C CYS A 83 3.48 11.21 9.42
N ASP A 84 3.96 9.97 9.48
CA ASP A 84 5.36 9.66 9.80
C ASP A 84 6.30 10.14 8.68
N ILE A 85 5.93 9.94 7.41
CA ILE A 85 6.67 10.47 6.25
C ILE A 85 6.62 12.00 6.22
N ALA A 86 5.44 12.60 6.45
CA ALA A 86 5.30 14.05 6.49
C ALA A 86 6.18 14.68 7.59
N MET A 87 6.31 14.03 8.76
CA MET A 87 7.24 14.48 9.80
C MET A 87 8.69 14.46 9.32
N ALA A 88 9.13 13.40 8.62
CA ALA A 88 10.49 13.32 8.08
C ALA A 88 10.78 14.48 7.12
N LEU A 89 9.83 14.82 6.24
CA LEU A 89 9.93 15.94 5.30
C LEU A 89 9.99 17.30 6.02
N LEU A 90 9.20 17.49 7.08
CA LEU A 90 9.26 18.72 7.88
C LEU A 90 10.59 18.87 8.61
N TYR A 91 11.18 17.79 9.11
CA TYR A 91 12.52 17.80 9.69
C TYR A 91 13.61 18.08 8.65
N GLU A 92 13.47 17.56 7.43
CA GLU A 92 14.42 17.84 6.33
C GLU A 92 14.44 19.32 5.94
N ARG A 93 13.28 20.00 6.02
CA ARG A 93 13.19 21.43 5.75
C ARG A 93 13.95 22.29 6.76
N ASN A 94 14.05 21.86 8.03
CA ASN A 94 14.76 22.59 9.07
C ASN A 94 15.95 21.76 9.63
N PRO A 95 17.01 21.55 8.82
CA PRO A 95 18.13 20.71 9.22
C PRO A 95 18.91 21.35 10.37
N GLY A 96 19.21 20.57 11.41
CA GLY A 96 20.16 20.95 12.46
C GLY A 96 19.57 21.25 13.84
N ARG A 97 18.25 21.32 14.00
CA ARG A 97 17.63 21.51 15.32
C ARG A 97 17.65 20.24 16.18
N GLU A 98 17.31 19.11 15.56
CA GLU A 98 17.12 17.81 16.21
C GLU A 98 17.61 16.67 15.30
N VAL A 99 18.94 16.55 15.17
CA VAL A 99 19.57 15.63 14.20
C VAL A 99 19.20 14.17 14.46
N GLU A 100 19.13 13.75 15.73
CA GLU A 100 18.77 12.37 16.10
C GLU A 100 17.32 12.04 15.74
N GLN A 101 16.39 12.96 16.03
CA GLN A 101 14.97 12.78 15.72
C GLN A 101 14.76 12.79 14.20
N GLN A 102 15.45 13.67 13.48
CA GLN A 102 15.43 13.71 12.01
C GLN A 102 15.89 12.38 11.42
N GLN A 103 17.02 11.84 11.87
CA GLN A 103 17.52 10.54 11.39
C GLN A 103 16.52 9.42 11.68
N ARG A 104 15.97 9.37 12.89
CA ARG A 104 14.97 8.36 13.27
C ARG A 104 13.73 8.41 12.39
N TYR A 105 13.20 9.60 12.12
CA TYR A 105 12.01 9.75 11.26
C TYR A 105 12.31 9.42 9.81
N ARG A 106 13.51 9.78 9.34
CA ARG A 106 13.97 9.40 8.01
C ARG A 106 14.06 7.88 7.85
N GLU A 107 14.75 7.19 8.74
CA GLU A 107 14.86 5.73 8.72
C GLU A 107 13.49 5.04 8.80
N LEU A 108 12.61 5.55 9.66
CA LEU A 108 11.25 5.03 9.80
C LEU A 108 10.43 5.24 8.52
N SER A 109 10.55 6.41 7.88
CA SER A 109 9.88 6.71 6.61
C SER A 109 10.38 5.83 5.47
N GLU A 110 11.70 5.64 5.36
CA GLU A 110 12.33 4.76 4.37
C GLU A 110 11.93 3.30 4.59
N SER A 111 11.89 2.85 5.85
CA SER A 111 11.42 1.51 6.21
C SER A 111 9.98 1.27 5.79
N HIS A 112 9.07 2.20 6.06
CA HIS A 112 7.68 2.09 5.60
C HIS A 112 7.57 2.04 4.08
N LEU A 113 8.24 2.95 3.37
CA LEU A 113 8.23 2.96 1.91
C LEU A 113 8.78 1.65 1.32
N GLN A 114 9.83 1.10 1.94
CA GLN A 114 10.40 -0.17 1.51
C GLN A 114 9.44 -1.35 1.74
N ARG A 115 8.80 -1.41 2.91
CA ARG A 115 7.79 -2.45 3.22
C ARG A 115 6.56 -2.37 2.34
N LEU A 116 6.15 -1.17 1.93
CA LEU A 116 5.07 -0.96 0.97
C LEU A 116 5.48 -1.42 -0.45
N ARG A 117 6.74 -1.17 -0.85
CA ARG A 117 7.28 -1.63 -2.14
C ARG A 117 7.44 -3.16 -2.20
N SER A 118 8.00 -3.77 -1.16
CA SER A 118 8.10 -5.24 -1.07
C SER A 118 6.73 -5.88 -0.86
N GLY A 119 5.79 -5.10 -0.32
CA GLY A 119 4.43 -5.50 0.04
C GLY A 119 4.39 -6.49 1.19
N GLU A 120 5.32 -6.34 2.13
CA GLU A 120 5.24 -6.89 3.48
C GLU A 120 4.08 -6.25 4.26
N ASP A 121 3.90 -4.94 4.08
CA ASP A 121 2.77 -4.20 4.64
C ASP A 121 1.62 -4.18 3.64
N VAL A 122 0.65 -5.07 3.85
CA VAL A 122 -0.57 -5.18 3.08
C VAL A 122 -1.68 -4.50 3.86
N PHE A 123 -2.26 -3.43 3.31
CA PHE A 123 -3.51 -2.88 3.82
C PHE A 123 -4.60 -3.93 3.62
N GLN A 124 -5.07 -4.54 4.71
CA GLN A 124 -6.16 -5.52 4.65
C GLN A 124 -7.47 -4.81 4.24
N GLN A 125 -7.63 -4.59 2.95
CA GLN A 125 -8.96 -4.57 2.35
C GLN A 125 -9.45 -6.02 2.44
N GLN A 126 -10.71 -6.23 2.82
CA GLN A 126 -11.26 -7.58 2.98
C GLN A 126 -10.77 -8.47 1.84
N ALA A 127 -10.23 -9.63 2.20
CA ALA A 127 -9.69 -10.61 1.26
C ALA A 127 -10.81 -11.10 0.32
N ALA A 128 -11.21 -10.28 -0.65
CA ALA A 128 -12.18 -10.62 -1.67
C ALA A 128 -11.56 -11.53 -2.75
N GLY A 129 -10.27 -11.84 -2.62
CA GLY A 129 -9.54 -12.63 -3.61
C GLY A 129 -8.17 -13.10 -3.13
N ALA A 130 -8.01 -13.48 -1.86
CA ALA A 130 -7.00 -14.50 -1.57
C ALA A 130 -7.52 -15.77 -2.24
N GLY A 131 -7.16 -15.94 -3.52
CA GLY A 131 -7.71 -16.95 -4.40
C GLY A 131 -7.62 -18.29 -3.70
N LEU A 132 -8.78 -18.84 -3.33
CA LEU A 132 -8.88 -20.28 -3.16
C LEU A 132 -8.20 -20.87 -4.39
N PRO A 133 -7.24 -21.81 -4.24
CA PRO A 133 -6.60 -22.42 -5.39
C PRO A 133 -7.69 -22.88 -6.34
N THR A 134 -7.82 -22.17 -7.47
CA THR A 134 -8.83 -22.51 -8.46
C THR A 134 -8.31 -23.74 -9.15
N VAL A 135 -8.99 -24.86 -8.94
CA VAL A 135 -8.78 -26.07 -9.74
C VAL A 135 -9.48 -25.82 -11.07
N ASP A 136 -8.88 -24.98 -11.91
CA ASP A 136 -9.29 -24.89 -13.30
C ASP A 136 -8.78 -26.15 -14.00
N GLY A 137 -9.68 -27.12 -14.14
CA GLY A 137 -9.47 -28.27 -14.99
C GLY A 137 -9.46 -27.83 -16.47
N PRO A 138 -8.80 -28.59 -17.36
CA PRO A 138 -8.87 -28.30 -18.78
C PRO A 138 -10.34 -28.31 -19.24
N SER A 139 -10.75 -27.30 -20.02
CA SER A 139 -12.12 -27.26 -20.54
C SER A 139 -12.31 -28.35 -21.60
N ALA A 140 -13.56 -28.70 -21.90
CA ALA A 140 -13.86 -29.64 -22.98
C ALA A 140 -13.27 -29.19 -24.34
N VAL A 141 -13.13 -27.87 -24.55
CA VAL A 141 -12.50 -27.30 -25.74
C VAL A 141 -10.98 -27.52 -25.74
N ASP A 142 -10.33 -27.38 -24.58
CA ASP A 142 -8.89 -27.68 -24.44
C ASP A 142 -8.62 -29.17 -24.69
N TYR A 143 -9.52 -30.04 -24.23
CA TYR A 143 -9.46 -31.47 -24.54
C TYR A 143 -9.64 -31.78 -26.02
N ALA A 144 -10.50 -31.03 -26.73
CA ALA A 144 -10.71 -31.20 -28.17
C ALA A 144 -9.54 -30.68 -29.02
N ARG A 145 -8.81 -29.68 -28.53
CA ARG A 145 -7.60 -29.12 -29.17
C ARG A 145 -6.36 -29.97 -28.98
N LEU A 146 -6.31 -30.78 -27.91
CA LEU A 146 -5.24 -31.74 -27.73
C LEU A 146 -5.26 -32.75 -28.90
N ASN A 147 -4.10 -33.01 -29.50
CA ASN A 147 -3.97 -34.01 -30.54
C ASN A 147 -4.10 -35.40 -29.91
N LEU A 148 -5.32 -35.93 -29.83
CA LEU A 148 -5.62 -37.21 -29.19
C LEU A 148 -5.26 -38.37 -30.11
N LEU A 149 -3.96 -38.56 -30.34
CA LEU A 149 -3.44 -39.75 -31.03
C LEU A 149 -4.02 -41.06 -30.45
N PRO A 150 -4.14 -41.23 -29.11
CA PRO A 150 -4.77 -42.42 -28.54
C PRO A 150 -6.20 -42.66 -28.98
N ASP A 151 -6.99 -41.60 -29.20
CA ASP A 151 -8.40 -41.73 -29.61
C ASP A 151 -8.53 -41.96 -31.13
N ARG A 152 -7.50 -41.61 -31.91
CA ARG A 152 -7.45 -41.81 -33.37
C ARG A 152 -6.89 -43.19 -33.75
N THR A 153 -6.03 -43.78 -32.94
CA THR A 153 -5.42 -45.09 -33.22
C THR A 153 -6.09 -46.18 -32.37
N ARG A 154 -7.05 -46.89 -32.98
CA ARG A 154 -7.76 -47.99 -32.31
C ARG A 154 -6.77 -49.11 -31.93
N ASN A 155 -6.82 -49.57 -30.67
CA ASN A 155 -6.06 -50.69 -30.11
C ASN A 155 -4.53 -50.52 -29.96
N PHE A 156 -3.93 -49.40 -30.38
CA PHE A 156 -2.49 -49.19 -30.21
C PHE A 156 -2.14 -48.58 -28.84
N TYR A 157 -3.04 -47.76 -28.29
CA TYR A 157 -2.89 -47.15 -26.98
C TYR A 157 -4.11 -47.48 -26.09
N PRO A 158 -3.93 -47.63 -24.76
CA PRO A 158 -5.06 -47.80 -23.85
C PRO A 158 -5.95 -46.55 -23.85
N GLY A 159 -7.26 -46.77 -23.87
CA GLY A 159 -8.28 -45.73 -23.93
C GLY A 159 -8.22 -44.76 -22.75
N ARG A 160 -8.73 -43.54 -22.95
CA ARG A 160 -8.73 -42.50 -21.88
C ARG A 160 -9.53 -42.92 -20.66
N ASP A 161 -10.57 -43.72 -20.87
CA ASP A 161 -11.43 -44.31 -19.85
C ASP A 161 -10.69 -45.22 -18.86
N SER A 162 -9.49 -45.70 -19.22
CA SER A 162 -8.64 -46.52 -18.35
C SER A 162 -7.51 -45.75 -17.67
N ARG A 163 -7.34 -44.44 -17.93
CA ARG A 163 -6.18 -43.65 -17.47
C ARG A 163 -6.49 -42.64 -16.37
N LEU A 164 -7.71 -42.13 -16.31
CA LEU A 164 -8.11 -41.19 -15.26
C LEU A 164 -8.67 -41.97 -14.07
N PRO A 165 -8.31 -41.61 -12.82
CA PRO A 165 -8.95 -42.17 -11.64
C PRO A 165 -10.44 -41.88 -11.74
N ARG A 166 -11.26 -42.93 -11.80
CA ARG A 166 -12.72 -42.82 -11.65
C ARG A 166 -13.01 -42.59 -10.18
N ASP A 167 -12.74 -41.38 -9.70
CA ASP A 167 -13.26 -40.97 -8.41
C ASP A 167 -14.63 -40.28 -8.62
N ARG A 168 -15.61 -40.71 -7.82
CA ARG A 168 -17.05 -40.34 -7.80
C ARG A 168 -18.00 -41.15 -8.68
N ARG A 169 -18.50 -42.25 -8.12
CA ARG A 169 -19.94 -42.40 -7.87
C ARG A 169 -20.18 -42.29 -6.38
#